data_AF-A0A641MDX7-F1
#
_entry.id   AF-A0A641MDX7-F1
#
_cell.length_a   1.000
_cell.length_b   1.000
_cell.length_c   1.000
_cell.angle_alpha   90.00
_cell.angle_beta   90.00
_cell.angle_gamma   90.00
#
_symmetry.space_group_name_H-M   'P 1'
#
loop_
_entity.id
_entity.type
_entity.pdbx_description
1 polymer ?
#
loop_
_entity_poly.entity_id
_entity_poly.type
_entity_poly.pdbx_seq_one_letter_code
_entity_poly.pdbx_strand_id
1 'polypeptide(L)'
;MRKITVFLLLCCIGWLLSARAADSVKNTNNGVLKQSVYIDFGKNNGLDGNVTEGPDQNGHYWNNAIETEYGETLELVSGTNESTGFIMEITKKFLANGIRNGGLLVPDQTELGDLAISTATQDYFYIEGAGANGSFRIKNLNKNRAYRFYVFGSRAQTGDEERIG
;
A
#
# COMPACT_ATOMS: atom_id res chain seq x y z
N MET A 1 21.61 12.27 7.68
CA MET A 1 20.40 11.43 7.66
C MET A 1 19.93 11.22 9.09
N ARG A 2 18.77 11.76 9.48
CA ARG A 2 18.22 11.51 10.83
C ARG A 2 17.20 10.38 10.72
N LYS A 3 17.53 9.23 11.30
CA LYS A 3 16.58 8.12 11.49
C LYS A 3 15.52 8.58 12.49
N ILE A 4 14.26 8.41 12.15
CA ILE A 4 13.14 8.59 13.08
C ILE A 4 12.77 7.20 13.57
N THR A 5 12.99 6.95 14.85
CA THR A 5 12.55 5.74 15.54
C THR A 5 11.37 6.13 16.42
N VAL A 6 10.22 5.51 16.21
CA VAL A 6 9.02 5.72 17.03
C VAL A 6 8.98 4.63 18.10
N PHE A 7 9.03 5.01 19.37
CA PHE A 7 8.73 4.14 20.50
C PHE A 7 7.34 4.49 21.03
N LEU A 8 6.45 3.50 21.07
CA LEU A 8 5.17 3.60 21.75
C LEU A 8 5.34 2.98 23.14
N LEU A 9 5.25 3.79 24.19
CA LEU A 9 5.25 3.30 25.58
C LEU A 9 3.95 3.72 26.25
N LEU A 10 3.15 2.75 26.68
CA LEU A 10 1.98 2.97 27.52
C LEU A 10 2.36 2.84 29.00
N CYS A 11 1.84 3.81 29.77
CA CYS A 11 1.76 3.95 31.22
C CYS A 11 2.88 4.74 31.94
N CYS A 12 2.44 5.93 32.37
CA CYS A 12 2.47 6.40 33.76
C CYS A 12 3.61 7.33 34.24
N ILE A 13 3.20 8.60 34.40
CA ILE A 13 3.60 9.64 35.37
C ILE A 13 5.03 10.19 35.30
N GLY A 14 5.09 11.43 34.79
CA GLY A 14 5.87 12.53 35.36
C GLY A 14 7.37 12.55 35.09
N TRP A 15 7.82 13.51 34.27
CA TRP A 15 8.73 14.62 34.60
C TRP A 15 9.19 15.28 33.30
N LEU A 16 9.44 16.59 33.38
CA LEU A 16 9.71 17.52 32.28
C LEU A 16 10.78 17.01 31.28
N LEU A 17 10.38 16.88 30.02
CA LEU A 17 11.24 17.18 28.88
C LEU A 17 10.52 18.23 28.04
N SER A 18 11.13 19.40 27.89
CA SER A 18 10.77 20.34 26.83
C SER A 18 11.17 19.71 25.50
N ALA A 19 10.37 18.74 25.04
CA ALA A 19 10.27 18.48 23.62
C ALA A 19 9.51 19.69 23.08
N ARG A 20 10.18 20.54 22.29
CA ARG A 20 9.47 21.42 21.36
C ARG A 20 8.55 20.49 20.59
N ALA A 21 7.26 20.52 20.93
CA ALA A 21 6.26 19.78 20.19
C ALA A 21 6.54 20.11 18.73
N ALA A 22 6.79 19.09 17.90
CA ALA A 22 6.60 19.27 16.48
C ALA A 22 5.23 19.93 16.37
N ASP A 23 5.17 21.10 15.70
CA ASP A 23 3.93 21.86 15.54
C ASP A 23 2.81 20.85 15.35
N SER A 24 1.79 20.91 16.22
CA SER A 24 0.65 20.03 16.10
C SER A 24 0.20 20.15 14.65
N VAL A 25 0.37 19.09 13.85
CA VAL A 25 -0.18 19.05 12.51
C VAL A 25 -1.67 19.09 12.77
N LYS A 26 -2.25 20.30 12.72
CA LYS A 26 -3.68 20.47 12.77
C LYS A 26 -4.17 19.74 11.53
N ASN A 27 -4.71 18.55 11.72
CA ASN A 27 -5.44 17.87 10.67
C ASN A 27 -6.72 18.67 10.46
N THR A 28 -6.62 19.74 9.69
CA THR A 28 -7.72 20.69 9.45
C THR A 28 -8.76 20.10 8.50
N ASN A 29 -8.55 18.88 7.98
CA ASN A 29 -9.31 18.29 6.87
C ASN A 29 -9.48 19.23 5.65
N ASN A 30 -8.75 20.35 5.62
CA ASN A 30 -8.75 21.38 4.57
C ASN A 30 -7.60 21.18 3.56
N GLY A 31 -6.94 20.03 3.61
CA GLY A 31 -5.95 19.66 2.61
C GLY A 31 -6.64 19.37 1.29
N VAL A 32 -6.22 20.04 0.22
CA VAL A 32 -6.66 19.72 -1.15
C VAL A 32 -5.90 18.49 -1.61
N LEU A 33 -6.61 17.42 -2.00
CA LEU A 33 -6.00 16.25 -2.64
C LEU A 33 -5.26 16.72 -3.89
N LYS A 34 -3.94 16.47 -3.93
CA LYS A 34 -3.10 16.89 -5.07
C LYS A 34 -2.99 15.83 -6.15
N GLN A 35 -2.92 14.56 -5.74
CA GLN A 35 -2.80 13.42 -6.63
C GLN A 35 -3.11 12.15 -5.83
N SER A 36 -3.56 11.12 -6.54
CA SER A 36 -3.66 9.75 -6.05
C SER A 36 -2.62 8.88 -6.75
N VAL A 37 -2.18 7.81 -6.09
CA VAL A 37 -1.29 6.78 -6.65
C VAL A 37 -1.92 5.44 -6.28
N TYR A 38 -2.13 4.59 -7.27
CA TYR A 38 -2.70 3.25 -7.10
C TYR A 38 -1.59 2.23 -7.33
N ILE A 39 -1.47 1.24 -6.46
CA ILE A 39 -0.41 0.21 -6.53
C ILE A 39 -1.07 -1.15 -6.46
N ASP A 40 -0.79 -1.95 -7.48
CA ASP A 40 -1.23 -3.34 -7.61
C ASP A 40 -0.06 -4.24 -7.22
N PHE A 41 -0.23 -5.11 -6.24
CA PHE A 41 0.83 -6.00 -5.76
C PHE A 41 0.50 -7.45 -6.09
N GLY A 42 1.20 -8.03 -7.05
CA GLY A 42 0.92 -9.40 -7.43
C GLY A 42 1.80 -9.93 -8.56
N LYS A 43 1.26 -10.90 -9.28
CA LYS A 43 1.97 -11.61 -10.34
C LYS A 43 1.45 -11.14 -11.70
N ASN A 44 2.23 -11.39 -12.74
CA ASN A 44 1.75 -11.23 -14.11
C ASN A 44 1.99 -12.49 -14.93
N ASN A 45 1.32 -13.59 -14.56
CA ASN A 45 1.52 -14.89 -15.20
C ASN A 45 0.21 -15.51 -15.72
N GLY A 46 -0.91 -14.79 -15.67
CA GLY A 46 -2.23 -15.23 -16.15
C GLY A 46 -2.92 -16.29 -15.27
N LEU A 47 -2.15 -16.98 -14.43
CA LEU A 47 -2.63 -18.09 -13.60
C LEU A 47 -2.83 -17.70 -12.14
N ASP A 48 -1.90 -16.92 -11.61
CA ASP A 48 -1.84 -16.49 -10.21
C ASP A 48 -1.86 -14.97 -10.08
N GLY A 49 -2.05 -14.26 -11.18
CA GLY A 49 -2.20 -12.81 -11.18
C GLY A 49 -2.07 -12.21 -12.58
N ASN A 50 -2.62 -11.01 -12.70
CA ASN A 50 -2.52 -10.18 -13.89
C ASN A 50 -2.27 -8.75 -13.46
N VAL A 51 -1.44 -8.04 -14.25
CA VAL A 51 -1.35 -6.59 -14.10
C VAL A 51 -2.70 -5.92 -14.29
N THR A 52 -2.94 -4.87 -13.52
CA THR A 52 -3.99 -3.91 -13.81
C THR A 52 -3.54 -3.00 -14.95
N GLU A 53 -3.82 -3.43 -16.18
CA GLU A 53 -3.66 -2.62 -17.38
C GLU A 53 -4.67 -1.47 -17.36
N GLY A 54 -4.26 -0.29 -17.84
CA GLY A 54 -5.08 0.88 -17.58
C GLY A 54 -4.88 2.08 -18.49
N PRO A 55 -5.86 3.00 -18.44
CA PRO A 55 -6.70 3.26 -17.26
C PRO A 55 -7.80 2.21 -16.98
N ASP A 56 -8.11 2.00 -15.71
CA ASP A 56 -9.16 1.08 -15.23
C ASP A 56 -10.59 1.63 -15.48
N GLN A 57 -11.62 0.95 -14.96
CA GLN A 57 -13.03 1.37 -15.10
C GLN A 57 -13.35 2.72 -14.47
N ASN A 58 -12.53 3.20 -13.52
CA ASN A 58 -12.64 4.49 -12.85
C ASN A 58 -11.75 5.56 -13.49
N GLY A 59 -11.03 5.21 -14.57
CA GLY A 59 -10.09 6.11 -15.24
C GLY A 59 -8.71 6.18 -14.57
N HIS A 60 -8.39 5.27 -13.65
CA HIS A 60 -7.15 5.28 -12.89
C HIS A 60 -6.06 4.40 -13.49
N TYR A 61 -4.83 4.90 -13.45
CA TYR A 61 -3.63 4.13 -13.80
C TYR A 61 -2.99 3.52 -12.57
N TRP A 62 -2.70 2.22 -12.64
CA TRP A 62 -2.13 1.43 -11.56
C TRP A 62 -0.64 1.18 -11.77
N ASN A 63 0.12 1.22 -10.67
CA ASN A 63 1.53 0.90 -10.63
C ASN A 63 1.68 -0.58 -10.25
N ASN A 64 2.07 -1.42 -11.22
CA ASN A 64 2.12 -2.86 -11.05
C ASN A 64 3.44 -3.30 -10.39
N ALA A 65 3.38 -3.58 -9.09
CA ALA A 65 4.48 -4.06 -8.26
C ALA A 65 4.68 -5.58 -8.39
N ILE A 66 5.12 -6.00 -9.57
CA ILE A 66 5.34 -7.42 -9.91
C ILE A 66 6.60 -7.97 -9.22
N GLU A 67 7.64 -7.14 -9.16
CA GLU A 67 8.93 -7.52 -8.59
C GLU A 67 8.91 -7.43 -7.07
N THR A 68 9.28 -8.53 -6.40
CA THR A 68 9.16 -8.67 -4.94
C THR A 68 10.48 -8.88 -4.22
N GLU A 69 11.60 -8.87 -4.95
CA GLU A 69 12.94 -9.10 -4.42
C GLU A 69 13.52 -7.84 -3.76
N TYR A 70 14.46 -8.03 -2.83
CA TYR A 70 15.14 -6.91 -2.16
C TYR A 70 15.88 -6.01 -3.17
N GLY A 71 15.68 -4.70 -3.05
CA GLY A 71 16.37 -3.70 -3.88
C GLY A 71 15.61 -3.32 -5.16
N GLU A 72 14.59 -4.09 -5.53
CA GLU A 72 13.74 -3.77 -6.67
C GLU A 72 13.01 -2.45 -6.48
N THR A 73 12.87 -1.69 -7.57
CA THR A 73 12.28 -0.36 -7.53
C THR A 73 11.23 -0.17 -8.60
N LEU A 74 10.19 0.61 -8.27
CA LEU A 74 9.13 1.03 -9.18
C LEU A 74 8.99 2.54 -9.12
N GLU A 75 9.18 3.21 -10.26
CA GLU A 75 8.84 4.63 -10.40
C GLU A 75 7.33 4.79 -10.45
N LEU A 76 6.78 5.62 -9.55
CA LEU A 76 5.33 5.72 -9.40
C LEU A 76 4.76 6.83 -10.28
N VAL A 77 3.72 6.49 -11.04
CA VAL A 77 2.83 7.44 -11.72
C VAL A 77 1.58 7.68 -10.90
N SER A 78 0.95 8.84 -11.11
CA SER A 78 -0.33 9.16 -10.51
C SER A 78 -1.45 8.32 -11.12
N GLY A 79 -2.62 8.34 -10.50
CA GLY A 79 -3.84 7.78 -11.08
C GLY A 79 -4.25 8.43 -12.40
N THR A 80 -3.65 9.54 -12.81
CA THR A 80 -3.86 10.17 -14.14
C THR A 80 -2.69 9.92 -15.10
N ASN A 81 -1.83 8.95 -14.80
CA ASN A 81 -0.62 8.59 -15.56
C ASN A 81 0.47 9.67 -15.62
N GLU A 82 0.49 10.60 -14.67
CA GLU A 82 1.52 11.64 -14.60
C GLU A 82 2.68 11.20 -13.72
N SER A 83 3.92 11.54 -14.10
CA SER A 83 5.08 11.24 -13.27
C SER A 83 5.00 11.95 -11.93
N THR A 84 5.14 11.20 -10.84
CA THR A 84 5.11 11.77 -9.47
C THR A 84 6.50 12.09 -8.93
N GLY A 85 7.55 11.50 -9.52
CA GLY A 85 8.92 11.48 -8.98
C GLY A 85 9.09 10.60 -7.73
N PHE A 86 8.03 9.95 -7.25
CA PHE A 86 8.12 8.98 -6.15
C PHE A 86 8.67 7.65 -6.64
N ILE A 87 9.37 6.95 -5.77
CA ILE A 87 9.95 5.63 -6.06
C ILE A 87 9.56 4.69 -4.93
N MET A 88 8.87 3.60 -5.25
CA MET A 88 8.76 2.48 -4.34
C MET A 88 10.02 1.63 -4.42
N GLU A 89 10.58 1.23 -3.28
CA GLU A 89 11.73 0.32 -3.20
C GLU A 89 11.39 -0.82 -2.25
N ILE A 90 11.60 -2.05 -2.69
CA ILE A 90 11.49 -3.23 -1.84
C ILE A 90 12.69 -3.29 -0.92
N THR A 91 12.42 -3.32 0.38
CA THR A 91 13.47 -3.26 1.43
C THR A 91 13.59 -4.54 2.22
N LYS A 92 12.58 -5.41 2.11
CA LYS A 92 12.59 -6.81 2.49
C LYS A 92 11.62 -7.55 1.58
N LYS A 93 12.09 -8.69 1.08
CA LYS A 93 11.32 -9.54 0.16
C LYS A 93 9.94 -9.90 0.72
N PHE A 94 8.96 -9.97 -0.17
CA PHE A 94 7.70 -10.67 0.05
C PHE A 94 7.45 -11.64 -1.10
N LEU A 95 6.45 -12.51 -0.94
CA LEU A 95 5.98 -13.41 -1.99
C LEU A 95 4.69 -12.84 -2.60
N ALA A 96 4.33 -13.26 -3.81
CA ALA A 96 3.11 -12.84 -4.49
C ALA A 96 2.30 -14.04 -4.96
N ASN A 97 0.97 -13.90 -4.94
CA ASN A 97 0.03 -14.91 -5.41
C ASN A 97 -1.33 -14.24 -5.72
N GLY A 98 -2.34 -15.03 -6.11
CA GLY A 98 -3.60 -14.43 -6.54
C GLY A 98 -4.68 -15.43 -6.93
N ILE A 99 -5.16 -15.34 -8.17
CA ILE A 99 -6.38 -15.96 -8.72
C ILE A 99 -6.67 -17.36 -8.18
N ARG A 100 -5.75 -18.32 -8.35
CA ARG A 100 -5.97 -19.73 -7.95
C ARG A 100 -5.80 -20.01 -6.45
N ASN A 101 -5.36 -19.01 -5.68
CA ASN A 101 -4.93 -19.17 -4.29
C ASN A 101 -5.66 -18.24 -3.33
N GLY A 102 -6.84 -17.75 -3.72
CA GLY A 102 -7.70 -16.93 -2.86
C GLY A 102 -7.57 -15.43 -3.09
N GLY A 103 -7.26 -15.01 -4.32
CA GLY A 103 -7.52 -13.62 -4.73
C GLY A 103 -9.01 -13.30 -4.72
N LEU A 104 -9.37 -12.03 -4.45
CA LEU A 104 -10.75 -11.57 -4.54
C LEU A 104 -11.09 -11.23 -6.00
N LEU A 105 -11.81 -12.14 -6.67
CA LEU A 105 -12.07 -12.04 -8.11
C LEU A 105 -13.24 -11.11 -8.48
N VAL A 106 -14.16 -10.89 -7.54
CA VAL A 106 -15.37 -10.09 -7.75
C VAL A 106 -15.49 -9.13 -6.58
N PRO A 107 -14.77 -7.99 -6.61
CA PRO A 107 -14.87 -7.00 -5.55
C PRO A 107 -16.20 -6.22 -5.64
N ASP A 108 -16.73 -5.87 -4.48
CA ASP A 108 -17.85 -4.97 -4.29
C ASP A 108 -17.38 -3.50 -4.30
N GLN A 109 -17.80 -2.80 -5.35
CA GLN A 109 -17.53 -1.37 -5.56
C GLN A 109 -18.01 -0.50 -4.39
N THR A 110 -19.06 -0.90 -3.67
CA THR A 110 -19.63 -0.13 -2.57
C THR A 110 -18.81 -0.24 -1.28
N GLU A 111 -18.07 -1.34 -1.10
CA GLU A 111 -17.22 -1.59 0.07
C GLU A 111 -15.79 -1.08 -0.17
N LEU A 112 -15.23 -1.29 -1.36
CA LEU A 112 -13.83 -0.99 -1.66
C LEU A 112 -13.60 0.32 -2.43
N GLY A 113 -14.65 0.93 -2.99
CA GLY A 113 -14.53 2.17 -3.76
C GLY A 113 -13.52 2.03 -4.91
N ASP A 114 -12.58 2.98 -5.03
CA ASP A 114 -11.57 2.96 -6.09
C ASP A 114 -10.67 1.70 -6.06
N LEU A 115 -10.59 0.98 -4.94
CA LEU A 115 -9.81 -0.26 -4.84
C LEU A 115 -10.53 -1.48 -5.42
N ALA A 116 -11.82 -1.36 -5.78
CA ALA A 116 -12.65 -2.46 -6.30
C ALA A 116 -12.34 -2.80 -7.77
N ILE A 117 -11.07 -3.08 -8.08
CA ILE A 117 -10.61 -3.44 -9.42
C ILE A 117 -10.17 -4.90 -9.39
N SER A 118 -10.90 -5.77 -10.10
CA SER A 118 -10.69 -7.23 -10.06
C SER A 118 -9.25 -7.65 -10.33
N THR A 119 -8.55 -6.99 -11.26
CA THR A 119 -7.13 -7.30 -11.53
C THR A 119 -6.21 -6.96 -10.38
N ALA A 120 -6.52 -5.93 -9.58
CA ALA A 120 -5.75 -5.57 -8.39
C ALA A 120 -6.17 -6.37 -7.14
N THR A 121 -7.46 -6.70 -6.99
CA THR A 121 -7.96 -7.43 -5.80
C THR A 121 -7.77 -8.94 -5.90
N GLN A 122 -7.64 -9.47 -7.12
CA GLN A 122 -7.24 -10.85 -7.33
C GLN A 122 -5.76 -11.08 -6.99
N ASP A 123 -4.98 -10.00 -6.91
CA ASP A 123 -3.54 -10.00 -6.68
C ASP A 123 -3.22 -9.65 -5.21
N TYR A 124 -2.25 -10.36 -4.63
CA TYR A 124 -1.77 -10.02 -3.30
C TYR A 124 -0.31 -10.41 -3.07
N PHE A 125 0.36 -9.66 -2.20
CA PHE A 125 1.59 -10.11 -1.58
C PHE A 125 1.34 -10.77 -0.23
N TYR A 126 2.24 -11.68 0.17
CA TYR A 126 2.20 -12.32 1.46
C TYR A 126 3.62 -12.58 2.00
N ILE A 127 3.68 -12.86 3.29
CA ILE A 127 4.90 -13.21 4.01
C ILE A 127 4.69 -14.62 4.56
N GLU A 128 5.70 -15.47 4.43
CA GLU A 128 5.66 -16.86 4.92
C GLU A 128 6.85 -17.13 5.84
N GLY A 129 6.62 -17.95 6.87
CA GLY A 129 7.62 -18.34 7.86
C GLY A 129 7.48 -17.60 9.19
N ALA A 130 7.72 -18.32 10.30
CA ALA A 130 7.66 -17.75 11.63
C ALA A 130 8.71 -16.64 11.80
N GLY A 131 8.27 -15.44 12.18
CA GLY A 131 9.15 -14.28 12.35
C GLY A 131 9.59 -13.59 11.07
N ALA A 132 9.08 -14.00 9.90
CA ALA A 132 9.37 -13.34 8.64
C ALA A 132 8.69 -11.96 8.55
N ASN A 133 9.28 -11.05 7.77
CA ASN A 133 8.69 -9.76 7.44
C ASN A 133 9.02 -9.32 6.02
N GLY A 134 8.05 -8.68 5.38
CA GLY A 134 8.18 -7.96 4.12
C GLY A 134 8.04 -6.46 4.36
N SER A 135 8.72 -5.65 3.56
CA SER A 135 8.61 -4.20 3.66
C SER A 135 9.06 -3.52 2.37
N PHE A 136 8.37 -2.43 2.04
CA PHE A 136 8.81 -1.48 1.03
C PHE A 136 8.94 -0.09 1.65
N ARG A 137 9.62 0.82 0.96
CA ARG A 137 9.63 2.25 1.28
C ARG A 137 9.23 3.05 0.06
N ILE A 138 8.55 4.17 0.26
CA ILE A 138 8.31 5.16 -0.79
C ILE A 138 9.28 6.33 -0.56
N LYS A 139 10.09 6.61 -1.58
CA LYS A 139 11.11 7.66 -1.59
C LYS A 139 10.59 8.92 -2.27
N ASN A 140 11.32 10.02 -2.07
CA ASN A 140 11.05 11.33 -2.67
C ASN A 140 9.70 11.95 -2.31
N LEU A 141 9.08 11.50 -1.21
CA LEU A 141 7.91 12.17 -0.66
C LEU A 141 8.24 13.62 -0.28
N ASN A 142 7.35 14.52 -0.66
CA ASN A 142 7.40 15.92 -0.24
C ASN A 142 7.06 16.04 1.25
N LYS A 143 8.03 16.49 2.06
CA LYS A 143 7.91 16.67 3.53
C LYS A 143 6.88 17.73 3.96
N ASN A 144 6.44 18.59 3.05
CA ASN A 144 5.45 19.64 3.31
C ASN A 144 4.02 19.19 2.94
N ARG A 145 3.81 17.90 2.64
CA ARG A 145 2.51 17.30 2.33
C ARG A 145 2.16 16.21 3.33
N ALA A 146 0.87 16.03 3.56
CA ALA A 146 0.34 14.86 4.24
C ALA A 146 0.03 13.75 3.21
N TYR A 147 0.14 12.49 3.65
CA TYR A 147 -0.16 11.31 2.84
C TYR A 147 -1.21 10.48 3.57
N ARG A 148 -2.18 9.98 2.81
CA ARG A 148 -3.19 9.05 3.29
C ARG A 148 -3.02 7.76 2.50
N PHE A 149 -3.03 6.64 3.22
CA PHE A 149 -2.90 5.32 2.64
C PHE A 149 -4.20 4.56 2.86
N TYR A 150 -4.70 3.98 1.79
CA TYR A 150 -5.77 2.99 1.80
C TYR A 150 -5.13 1.69 1.37
N VAL A 151 -5.33 0.62 2.13
CA VAL A 151 -4.74 -0.69 1.86
C VAL A 151 -5.85 -1.70 1.97
N PHE A 152 -6.08 -2.43 0.88
CA PHE A 152 -6.89 -3.63 0.91
C PHE A 152 -6.00 -4.84 1.17
N GLY A 153 -6.48 -5.75 2.01
CA GLY A 153 -5.78 -7.01 2.28
C GLY A 153 -6.79 -8.05 2.73
N SER A 154 -6.89 -9.14 1.98
CA SER A 154 -7.81 -10.23 2.29
C SER A 154 -7.03 -11.51 2.59
N ARG A 155 -6.86 -11.85 3.87
CA ARG A 155 -6.65 -13.24 4.29
C ARG A 155 -7.02 -13.44 5.76
N ALA A 156 -7.98 -14.31 6.02
CA ALA A 156 -8.17 -14.95 7.33
C ALA A 156 -7.64 -16.39 7.24
N GLN A 157 -6.93 -16.86 8.27
CA GLN A 157 -6.22 -18.16 8.26
C GLN A 157 -7.15 -19.37 8.51
N THR A 158 -8.48 -19.22 8.57
CA THR A 158 -9.37 -20.29 9.04
C THR A 158 -10.62 -20.47 8.19
N GLY A 159 -10.65 -21.55 7.40
CA GLY A 159 -11.76 -22.49 7.21
C GLY A 159 -13.05 -22.03 6.53
N ASP A 160 -13.59 -20.88 6.88
CA ASP A 160 -14.88 -20.37 6.40
C ASP A 160 -14.68 -18.91 5.96
N GLU A 161 -14.38 -18.73 4.68
CA GLU A 161 -14.02 -17.42 4.11
C GLU A 161 -15.26 -16.70 3.57
N GLU A 162 -15.77 -15.71 4.30
CA GLU A 162 -16.52 -14.60 3.70
C GLU A 162 -15.54 -13.44 3.48
N ARG A 163 -15.15 -13.21 2.24
CA ARG A 163 -14.42 -12.00 1.84
C ARG A 163 -15.45 -10.90 1.64
N ILE A 164 -15.57 -9.97 2.58
CA ILE A 164 -16.33 -8.73 2.37
C ILE A 164 -15.38 -7.74 1.72
N GLY A 165 -15.62 -7.48 0.44
CA GLY A 165 -14.83 -6.58 -0.38
C GLY A 165 -15.26 -6.68 -1.83
#